data_AF-A0A1V6Q0R6-F1
#
_entry.id   AF-A0A1V6Q0R6-F1
#
_cell.length_a   1.000
_cell.length_b   1.000
_cell.length_c   1.000
_cell.angle_alpha   90.00
_cell.angle_beta   90.00
_cell.angle_gamma   90.00
#
_symmetry.space_group_name_H-M   'P 1'
#
loop_
_entity.id
_entity.type
_entity.pdbx_description
1 polymer ?
#
loop_
_entity_poly.entity_id
_entity_poly.type
_entity_poly.pdbx_seq_one_letter_code
_entity_poly.pdbx_strand_id
1 'polypeptide(L)'
;MFYLGSICNLKGYVSLYALQTNVTFQGNENDSRKEYRFGTMNFPHGFCSNCGVSMYARADGGKYGDMIAINARTLKGVDVSTLKIVQVDGKSVDLS
;
A
#
# COMPACT_ATOMS: atom_id res chain seq x y z
N MET A 1 -5.43 -5.00 7.54
CA MET A 1 -6.67 -5.10 6.73
C MET A 1 -6.26 -5.47 5.30
N PHE A 2 -6.55 -6.67 4.83
CA PHE A 2 -6.31 -7.07 3.44
C PHE A 2 -7.35 -6.41 2.55
N TYR A 3 -6.95 -5.76 1.46
CA TYR A 3 -7.89 -5.41 0.39
C TYR A 3 -7.83 -6.52 -0.65
N LEU A 4 -8.94 -7.20 -0.92
CA LEU A 4 -9.03 -8.21 -1.99
C LEU A 4 -9.29 -7.54 -3.35
N GLY A 5 -8.31 -6.76 -3.82
CA GLY A 5 -8.17 -6.42 -5.25
C GLY A 5 -7.22 -7.40 -5.93
N SER A 6 -7.30 -7.54 -7.26
CA SER A 6 -6.46 -8.48 -8.03
C SER A 6 -4.97 -8.32 -7.69
N ILE A 7 -4.45 -7.08 -7.69
CA ILE A 7 -3.04 -6.80 -7.36
C ILE A 7 -2.70 -7.11 -5.89
N CYS A 8 -3.60 -6.81 -4.96
CA CYS A 8 -3.35 -6.93 -3.53
C CYS A 8 -3.33 -8.40 -3.10
N ASN A 9 -4.19 -9.23 -3.73
CA ASN A 9 -4.17 -10.67 -3.56
C ASN A 9 -2.90 -11.29 -4.17
N LEU A 10 -2.59 -10.98 -5.43
CA LEU A 10 -1.41 -11.51 -6.13
C LEU A 10 -0.09 -11.19 -5.42
N LYS A 11 0.01 -10.00 -4.81
CA LYS A 11 1.20 -9.57 -4.08
C LYS A 11 1.18 -9.90 -2.59
N GLY A 12 0.10 -10.49 -2.07
CA GLY A 12 0.00 -10.94 -0.68
C GLY A 12 0.16 -9.83 0.37
N TYR A 13 -0.36 -8.63 0.08
CA TYR A 13 -0.19 -7.46 0.95
C TYR A 13 -0.82 -7.64 2.32
N VAL A 14 -0.08 -7.36 3.38
CA VAL A 14 -0.64 -7.14 4.72
C VAL A 14 -0.63 -5.65 4.99
N SER A 15 -1.73 -4.95 4.73
CA SER A 15 -1.74 -3.49 4.80
C SER A 15 -2.02 -2.96 6.21
N LEU A 16 -1.14 -2.06 6.66
CA LEU A 16 -1.32 -1.14 7.77
C LEU A 16 -1.69 0.24 7.21
N TYR A 17 -2.68 0.89 7.81
CA TYR A 17 -3.18 2.17 7.34
C TYR A 17 -2.65 3.28 8.25
N ALA A 18 -2.10 4.32 7.64
CA ALA A 18 -1.63 5.52 8.33
C ALA A 18 -2.08 6.75 7.53
N LEU A 19 -2.05 7.91 8.21
CA LEU A 19 -2.13 9.18 7.51
C LEU A 19 -0.84 9.40 6.71
N GLN A 20 -0.94 9.95 5.49
CA GLN A 20 0.23 10.28 4.67
C GLN A 20 1.19 11.21 5.42
N THR A 21 0.65 12.13 6.24
CA THR A 21 1.42 13.05 7.10
C THR A 21 2.26 12.35 8.18
N ASN A 22 1.94 11.10 8.52
CA ASN A 22 2.70 10.31 9.50
C ASN A 22 3.75 9.40 8.83
N VAL A 23 3.96 9.50 7.52
CA VAL A 23 4.89 8.65 6.78
C VAL A 23 5.96 9.50 6.13
N THR A 24 7.19 9.29 6.56
CA THR A 24 8.39 9.85 5.92
C THR A 24 9.12 8.74 5.19
N PHE A 25 9.35 8.93 3.89
CA PHE A 25 10.22 8.05 3.12
C PHE A 25 11.68 8.45 3.36
N GLN A 26 12.57 7.46 3.50
CA GLN A 26 13.99 7.69 3.77
C GLN A 26 14.81 7.29 2.53
N GLY A 27 15.89 8.04 2.25
CA GLY A 27 16.79 7.80 1.12
C GLY A 27 16.47 8.64 -0.12
N ASN A 28 17.12 8.32 -1.25
CA ASN A 28 16.95 9.02 -2.52
C ASN A 28 15.55 8.70 -3.08
N GLU A 29 14.55 9.46 -2.65
CA GLU A 29 13.12 9.15 -2.82
C GLU A 29 12.67 8.98 -4.30
N ASN A 30 13.43 9.51 -5.25
CA ASN A 30 13.05 9.58 -6.66
C ASN A 30 13.68 8.50 -7.55
N ASP A 31 14.85 7.96 -7.18
CA ASP A 31 15.58 7.04 -8.07
C ASP A 31 15.16 5.58 -7.87
N SER A 32 14.92 5.19 -6.61
CA SER A 32 14.66 3.80 -6.25
C SER A 32 13.17 3.46 -6.08
N ARG A 33 12.28 4.45 -6.08
CA ARG A 33 10.83 4.28 -5.91
C ARG A 33 10.12 4.52 -7.23
N LYS A 34 9.31 3.55 -7.66
CA LYS A 34 8.42 3.70 -8.82
C LYS A 34 7.00 3.37 -8.40
N GLU A 35 6.04 3.95 -9.10
CA GLU A 35 4.62 3.70 -8.89
C GLU A 35 4.05 2.95 -10.08
N TYR A 36 3.20 1.97 -9.80
CA TYR A 36 2.38 1.30 -10.79
C TYR A 36 0.91 1.69 -10.58
N ARG A 37 0.23 2.02 -11.68
CA ARG A 37 -1.18 2.42 -11.71
C ARG A 37 -1.95 1.51 -12.65
N PHE A 38 -3.15 1.14 -12.25
CA PHE A 38 -4.08 0.33 -13.04
C PHE A 38 -5.52 0.68 -12.66
N GLY A 39 -6.50 0.17 -13.40
CA GLY A 39 -7.90 0.48 -13.15
C GLY A 39 -8.18 1.97 -13.29
N THR A 40 -8.79 2.59 -12.27
CA THR A 40 -9.09 4.03 -12.23
C THR A 40 -7.85 4.92 -12.11
N MET A 41 -6.67 4.34 -11.90
CA MET A 41 -5.40 5.05 -11.68
C MET A 41 -5.32 5.90 -10.40
N ASN A 42 -6.36 5.87 -9.55
CA ASN A 42 -6.45 6.66 -8.32
C ASN A 42 -5.54 6.17 -7.18
N PHE A 43 -5.11 4.91 -7.24
CA PHE A 43 -4.32 4.28 -6.19
C PHE A 43 -2.95 3.83 -6.73
N PRO A 44 -1.96 4.73 -6.82
CA PRO A 44 -0.61 4.31 -7.12
C PRO A 44 -0.08 3.30 -6.09
N HIS A 45 0.45 2.19 -6.60
CA HIS A 45 1.16 1.21 -5.81
C HIS A 45 2.68 1.44 -5.93
N GLY A 46 3.30 1.85 -4.83
CA GLY A 46 4.72 2.12 -4.75
C GLY A 46 5.55 0.86 -4.51
N PHE A 47 6.63 0.70 -5.28
CA PHE A 47 7.57 -0.40 -5.17
C PHE A 47 9.01 0.04 -5.39
N CYS A 48 9.96 -0.78 -4.93
CA CYS A 48 11.38 -0.57 -5.18
C CYS A 48 11.73 -0.97 -6.61
N SER A 49 12.28 -0.05 -7.42
CA SER A 49 12.71 -0.34 -8.79
C SER A 49 13.86 -1.35 -8.87
N ASN A 50 14.65 -1.48 -7.82
CA ASN A 50 15.80 -2.37 -7.79
C ASN A 50 15.42 -3.83 -7.48
N CYS A 51 14.57 -4.06 -6.47
CA CYS A 51 14.22 -5.42 -6.02
C CYS A 51 12.75 -5.82 -6.23
N GLY A 52 11.90 -4.93 -6.73
CA GLY A 52 10.48 -5.18 -7.01
C GLY A 52 9.58 -5.25 -5.77
N VAL A 53 10.13 -5.13 -4.57
CA VAL A 53 9.37 -5.18 -3.31
C VAL A 53 8.33 -4.06 -3.30
N SER A 54 7.07 -4.45 -3.08
CA SER A 54 5.94 -3.54 -3.04
C SER A 54 5.73 -3.04 -1.61
N MET A 55 5.84 -1.73 -1.44
CA MET A 55 6.00 -1.09 -0.13
C MET A 55 4.70 -0.44 0.34
N TYR A 56 3.93 0.17 -0.57
CA TYR A 56 2.70 0.86 -0.20
C TYR A 56 1.70 0.97 -1.35
N ALA A 57 0.48 1.37 -1.01
CA ALA A 57 -0.49 1.97 -1.91
C ALA A 57 -1.04 3.25 -1.26
N ARG A 58 -1.28 4.30 -2.02
CA ARG A 58 -1.89 5.54 -1.52
C ARG A 58 -2.95 6.02 -2.48
N ALA A 59 -3.88 6.86 -2.03
CA ALA A 59 -4.71 7.63 -2.94
C ALA A 59 -4.07 8.99 -3.22
N ASP A 60 -4.27 9.52 -4.42
CA ASP A 60 -3.85 10.90 -4.73
C ASP A 60 -4.91 11.94 -4.34
N GLY A 61 -6.08 11.52 -3.86
CA GLY A 61 -7.18 12.40 -3.47
C GLY A 61 -8.47 11.65 -3.12
N GLY A 62 -9.57 12.40 -2.99
CA GLY A 62 -10.90 11.86 -2.68
C GLY A 62 -11.03 11.39 -1.23
N LYS A 63 -12.03 10.53 -0.97
CA LYS A 63 -12.35 9.99 0.36
C LYS A 63 -11.16 9.37 1.11
N TYR A 64 -10.17 8.86 0.37
CA TYR A 64 -8.98 8.21 0.92
C TYR A 64 -7.69 9.02 0.71
N GLY A 65 -7.80 10.28 0.27
CA GLY A 65 -6.67 11.13 -0.12
C GLY A 65 -5.60 11.29 0.95
N ASP A 66 -5.97 11.26 2.23
CA ASP A 66 -5.03 11.42 3.34
C ASP A 66 -4.44 10.09 3.83
N MET A 67 -4.81 8.96 3.22
CA MET A 67 -4.45 7.63 3.69
C MET A 67 -3.37 6.98 2.83
N ILE A 68 -2.46 6.29 3.49
CA ILE A 68 -1.49 5.38 2.87
C ILE A 68 -1.58 4.00 3.53
N ALA A 69 -1.62 2.98 2.69
CA ALA A 69 -1.58 1.58 3.05
C ALA A 69 -0.14 1.07 2.92
N ILE A 70 0.56 0.87 4.03
CA ILE A 70 1.92 0.33 4.08
C ILE A 70 1.87 -1.19 4.15
N ASN A 71 2.71 -1.87 3.37
CA ASN A 71 2.89 -3.32 3.48
C ASN A 71 3.66 -3.66 4.77
N ALA A 72 2.98 -4.21 5.77
CA ALA A 72 3.56 -4.58 7.06
C ALA A 72 4.79 -5.51 6.92
N ARG A 73 4.83 -6.33 5.85
CA ARG A 73 5.96 -7.22 5.57
C ARG A 73 7.26 -6.48 5.26
N THR A 74 7.20 -5.19 4.94
CA THR A 74 8.39 -4.36 4.67
C THR A 74 8.85 -3.57 5.88
N LEU A 75 8.18 -3.69 7.04
CA LEU A 75 8.55 -3.00 8.27
C LEU A 75 9.49 -3.85 9.12
N LYS A 76 10.64 -3.28 9.49
CA LYS A 76 11.59 -3.93 10.38
C LYS A 76 10.98 -4.09 11.78
N GLY A 77 11.12 -5.27 12.37
CA GLY A 77 10.65 -5.56 13.72
C GLY A 77 9.16 -5.84 13.83
N VAL A 78 8.43 -5.91 12.70
CA VAL A 78 7.03 -6.30 12.68
C VAL A 78 6.91 -7.78 12.32
N ASP A 79 6.48 -8.60 13.28
CA ASP A 79 6.09 -9.97 13.00
C ASP A 79 4.63 -10.01 12.54
N VAL A 80 4.44 -10.13 11.23
CA VAL A 80 3.12 -10.19 10.60
C VAL A 80 2.25 -11.37 11.06
N SER A 81 2.85 -12.44 11.59
CA SER A 81 2.08 -13.59 12.11
C SER A 81 1.34 -13.26 13.41
N THR A 82 1.81 -12.26 14.14
CA THR A 82 1.21 -11.81 15.41
C THR A 82 0.11 -10.77 15.23
N LEU A 83 -0.03 -10.22 14.02
CA LEU A 83 -1.01 -9.16 13.76
C LEU A 83 -2.43 -9.72 13.71
N LYS A 84 -3.38 -9.00 14.30
CA LYS A 84 -4.80 -9.26 14.06
C LYS A 84 -5.14 -8.81 12.63
N ILE A 85 -5.41 -9.77 11.76
CA ILE A 85 -5.70 -9.47 10.37
C ILE A 85 -7.20 -9.49 10.08
N VAL A 86 -7.71 -8.37 9.55
CA VAL A 86 -9.07 -8.24 9.02
C VAL A 86 -9.03 -8.39 7.50
N GLN A 87 -9.88 -9.24 6.94
CA GLN A 87 -10.09 -9.33 5.49
C GLN A 87 -11.10 -8.28 5.06
N VAL A 88 -10.82 -7.57 3.96
CA VAL A 88 -11.73 -6.61 3.34
C VAL A 88 -11.84 -6.91 1.85
N ASP A 89 -13.08 -6.87 1.36
CA ASP A 89 -13.34 -6.97 -0.07
C ASP A 89 -12.96 -5.66 -0.76
N GLY A 90 -11.74 -5.61 -1.30
CA GLY A 90 -11.22 -4.44 -2.01
C GLY A 90 -11.90 -4.20 -3.36
N LYS A 91 -12.58 -5.21 -3.92
CA LYS A 91 -13.29 -5.09 -5.20
C LYS A 91 -14.59 -4.29 -5.07
N SER A 92 -15.21 -4.35 -3.90
CA SER A 92 -16.51 -3.72 -3.62
C SER A 92 -16.40 -2.40 -2.86
N VAL A 93 -15.18 -1.87 -2.67
CA VAL A 93 -14.98 -0.58 -2.01
C VAL A 93 -15.46 0.54 -2.92
N ASP A 94 -16.29 1.42 -2.38
CA ASP A 94 -16.69 2.66 -3.02
C ASP A 94 -15.48 3.62 -3.13
N LEU A 95 -15.11 3.92 -4.36
CA LEU A 95 -13.96 4.78 -4.70
C LEU A 95 -14.38 6.21 -5.09
N SER A 96 -15.69 6.54 -4.97
CA SER A 96 -16.22 7.87 -5.27
C SER A 96 -15.94 8.91 -4.18
#